data_AF-A0AAV6YMN9-F1
#
_entry.id   AF-A0AAV6YMN9-F1
#
_cell.length_a   1.000
_cell.length_b   1.000
_cell.length_c   1.000
_cell.angle_alpha   90.00
_cell.angle_beta   90.00
_cell.angle_gamma   90.00
#
_symmetry.space_group_name_H-M   'P 1'
#
loop_
_entity.id
_entity.type
_entity.pdbx_description
1 polymer ?
#
loop_
_entity_poly.entity_id
_entity_poly.type
_entity_poly.pdbx_seq_one_letter_code
_entity_poly.pdbx_strand_id
1 'polypeptide(L)'
;VKPGRCPPIKPKCTDTKAKPKCQDDSECPSNEKCCDICGKSCWAPDPEPYGSCPVTQNTMKPHCSTVKCSRDIDCAADEKCCLSDNSQKCVKPYP
;
A
#
# COMPACT_ATOMS: atom_id res chain seq x y z
N VAL A 1 8.91 4.39 12.32
CA VAL A 1 8.30 4.11 11.00
C VAL A 1 7.21 5.15 10.76
N LYS A 2 7.19 5.80 9.61
CA LYS A 2 6.18 6.83 9.29
C LYS A 2 4.92 6.22 8.68
N PRO A 3 3.74 6.83 8.87
CA PRO A 3 2.50 6.37 8.24
C PRO A 3 2.58 6.45 6.71
N GLY A 4 1.74 5.66 6.01
CA GLY A 4 1.78 5.50 4.55
C GLY A 4 2.68 4.33 4.08
N ARG A 5 2.69 4.07 2.77
CA ARG A 5 3.46 2.97 2.15
C ARG A 5 4.33 3.48 1.01
N CYS A 6 5.34 2.72 0.63
CA CYS A 6 6.13 3.04 -0.56
C CYS A 6 5.26 2.91 -1.82
N PRO A 7 5.37 3.85 -2.78
CA PRO A 7 4.59 3.81 -3.99
C PRO A 7 4.92 2.55 -4.81
N PRO A 8 3.92 1.91 -5.47
CA PRO A 8 4.08 0.66 -6.21
C PRO A 8 4.72 0.89 -7.59
N ILE A 9 5.85 1.59 -7.60
CA ILE A 9 6.61 1.86 -8.82
C ILE A 9 7.42 0.60 -9.15
N LYS A 10 7.28 0.11 -10.38
CA LYS A 10 8.14 -0.94 -10.95
C LYS A 10 9.16 -0.30 -11.90
N PRO A 11 10.16 0.43 -11.40
CA PRO A 11 11.14 1.04 -12.28
C PRO A 11 11.95 -0.05 -12.99
N LYS A 12 12.27 0.18 -14.26
CA LYS A 12 13.31 -0.59 -14.97
C LYS A 12 14.66 -0.08 -14.51
N CYS A 13 15.15 -0.59 -13.39
CA CYS A 13 16.45 -0.19 -12.84
C CYS A 13 17.58 -0.68 -13.76
N THR A 14 18.32 0.24 -14.34
CA THR A 14 19.57 -0.08 -15.06
C THR A 14 20.77 -0.13 -14.12
N ASP A 15 20.68 0.53 -12.96
CA ASP A 15 21.76 0.62 -11.98
C ASP A 15 21.25 0.21 -10.59
N THR A 16 21.55 -1.02 -10.17
CA THR A 16 21.22 -1.57 -8.84
C THR A 16 22.33 -1.35 -7.81
N LYS A 17 23.42 -0.63 -8.19
CA LYS A 17 24.57 -0.33 -7.32
C LYS A 17 24.54 1.10 -6.76
N ALA A 18 23.42 1.80 -6.88
CA ALA A 18 23.26 3.11 -6.26
C ALA A 18 23.42 3.02 -4.74
N LYS A 19 24.25 3.89 -4.17
CA LYS A 19 24.45 3.97 -2.71
C LYS A 19 23.11 4.37 -2.05
N PRO A 20 22.69 3.71 -0.96
CA PRO A 20 21.45 4.05 -0.26
C PRO A 20 21.50 5.51 0.21
N LYS A 21 20.43 6.26 -0.08
CA LYS A 21 20.25 7.64 0.37
C LYS A 21 19.58 7.74 1.75
N CYS A 22 18.94 6.65 2.19
CA CYS A 22 18.34 6.49 3.51
C CYS A 22 18.44 5.02 3.93
N GLN A 23 18.40 4.75 5.23
CA GLN A 23 18.19 3.42 5.80
C GLN A 23 16.78 3.25 6.35
N ASP A 24 16.24 4.32 6.95
CA ASP A 24 14.94 4.32 7.63
C ASP A 24 14.11 5.55 7.29
N ASP A 25 12.78 5.45 7.47
CA ASP A 25 11.83 6.56 7.29
C ASP A 25 12.21 7.82 8.08
N SER A 26 12.88 7.66 9.22
CA SER A 26 13.29 8.75 10.10
C SER A 26 14.35 9.67 9.46
N GLU A 27 15.13 9.15 8.52
CA GLU A 27 16.13 9.94 7.78
C GLU A 27 15.51 10.76 6.64
N CYS A 28 14.27 10.43 6.26
CA CYS A 28 13.56 11.13 5.21
C CYS A 28 12.88 12.40 5.76
N PRO A 29 12.76 13.47 4.96
CA PRO A 29 12.04 14.68 5.38
C PRO A 29 10.54 14.42 5.59
N SER A 30 9.86 15.29 6.34
CA SER A 30 8.40 15.37 6.39
C SER A 30 7.71 14.00 6.61
N ASN A 31 6.73 13.65 5.77
CA ASN A 31 6.05 12.34 5.78
C ASN A 31 6.65 11.33 4.80
N GLU A 32 7.81 11.62 4.21
CA GLU A 32 8.44 10.74 3.22
C GLU A 32 9.00 9.48 3.89
N LYS A 33 8.93 8.38 3.15
CA LYS A 33 9.35 7.05 3.59
C LYS A 33 10.59 6.61 2.84
N CYS A 34 11.41 5.80 3.51
CA CYS A 34 12.59 5.22 2.89
C CYS A 34 12.19 3.95 2.10
N CYS A 35 12.21 4.06 0.79
CA CYS A 35 11.70 3.06 -0.13
C CYS A 35 12.80 2.45 -0.99
N ASP A 36 12.73 1.13 -1.20
CA ASP A 36 13.68 0.40 -2.05
C ASP A 36 13.17 0.35 -3.49
N ILE A 37 13.39 1.45 -4.22
CA ILE A 37 12.92 1.66 -5.60
C ILE A 37 14.14 2.00 -6.45
N CYS A 38 14.80 0.97 -6.99
CA CYS A 38 16.16 1.05 -7.55
C CYS A 38 17.21 1.51 -6.52
N GLY A 39 17.10 1.02 -5.29
CA GLY A 39 17.92 1.43 -4.16
C GLY A 39 17.15 2.27 -3.14
N LYS A 40 17.64 2.28 -1.91
CA LYS A 40 16.97 2.97 -0.79
C LYS A 40 17.01 4.48 -0.98
N SER A 41 15.84 5.09 -1.14
CA SER A 41 15.69 6.53 -1.30
C SER A 41 14.39 7.02 -0.67
N CYS A 42 14.32 8.30 -0.32
CA CYS A 42 13.13 8.90 0.25
C CYS A 42 12.10 9.15 -0.85
N TRP A 43 10.88 8.67 -0.62
CA TRP A 43 9.74 8.87 -1.50
C TRP A 43 8.54 9.33 -0.70
N ALA A 44 7.72 10.18 -1.32
CA ALA A 44 6.39 10.46 -0.81
C ALA A 44 5.63 9.14 -0.66
N PRO A 45 4.90 8.93 0.46
CA PRO A 45 4.11 7.74 0.61
C PRO A 45 3.03 7.69 -0.48
N ASP A 46 2.69 6.48 -0.89
CA ASP A 46 1.52 6.23 -1.70
C ASP A 46 0.31 6.88 -1.01
N PRO A 47 -0.51 7.67 -1.74
CA PRO A 47 -1.71 8.24 -1.16
C PRO A 47 -2.60 7.10 -0.72
N GLU A 48 -2.72 6.87 0.60
CA GLU A 48 -3.68 5.89 1.09
C GLU A 48 -5.07 6.35 0.64
N PRO A 49 -5.87 5.47 0.00
CA PRO A 49 -7.21 5.82 -0.39
C PRO A 49 -7.96 6.30 0.86
N TYR A 50 -8.30 7.59 0.89
CA TYR A 50 -9.06 8.19 1.97
C TYR A 50 -10.42 7.49 2.09
N GLY A 51 -10.84 7.23 3.32
CA GLY A 51 -12.14 6.61 3.60
C GLY A 51 -12.06 5.17 4.10
N SER A 52 -13.21 4.65 4.48
CA SER A 52 -13.35 3.30 5.07
C SER A 52 -13.96 2.32 4.09
N CYS A 53 -13.70 1.03 4.32
CA CYS A 53 -14.44 -0.01 3.63
C CYS A 53 -15.94 0.18 3.88
N PRO A 54 -16.80 0.14 2.83
CA PRO A 54 -18.24 0.14 3.02
C PRO A 54 -18.60 -0.99 3.99
N VAL A 55 -19.36 -0.67 5.04
CA VAL A 55 -19.82 -1.65 6.03
C VAL A 55 -20.85 -2.57 5.35
N THR A 56 -20.39 -3.58 4.63
CA THR A 56 -21.26 -4.72 4.32
C THR A 56 -21.30 -5.57 5.58
N GLN A 57 -22.46 -5.55 6.25
CA GLN A 57 -22.77 -6.42 7.38
C GLN A 57 -22.53 -7.88 6.98
N ASN A 58 -21.32 -8.42 7.20
CA ASN A 58 -21.25 -9.82 7.60
C ASN A 58 -19.95 -10.13 8.34
N THR A 59 -20.20 -10.75 9.48
CA THR A 59 -19.30 -11.28 10.50
C THR A 59 -18.22 -12.19 9.94
N MET A 60 -17.03 -12.06 10.54
CA MET A 60 -16.00 -13.09 10.77
C MET A 60 -16.32 -14.49 10.21
N LYS A 61 -15.56 -14.93 9.20
CA LYS A 61 -15.14 -16.33 9.07
C LYS A 61 -13.66 -16.44 8.68
N PRO A 62 -12.94 -17.44 9.21
CA PRO A 62 -11.48 -17.59 9.07
C PRO A 62 -11.02 -18.18 7.73
N HIS A 63 -11.88 -18.24 6.70
CA HIS A 63 -11.53 -18.89 5.43
C HIS A 63 -12.07 -18.10 4.23
N CYS A 64 -11.26 -17.18 3.72
CA CYS A 64 -11.54 -16.44 2.50
C CYS A 64 -11.25 -17.37 1.31
N SER A 65 -12.30 -17.92 0.69
CA SER A 65 -12.15 -18.87 -0.42
C SER A 65 -11.83 -18.20 -1.76
N THR A 66 -11.89 -16.86 -1.85
CA THR A 66 -11.56 -16.11 -3.06
C THR A 66 -10.94 -14.76 -2.68
N VAL A 67 -9.61 -14.72 -2.77
CA VAL A 67 -8.80 -13.53 -2.50
C VAL A 67 -8.48 -12.87 -3.83
N LYS A 68 -9.18 -11.78 -4.18
CA LYS A 68 -8.82 -10.95 -5.35
C LYS A 68 -7.74 -9.92 -5.00
N CYS A 69 -7.71 -9.51 -3.74
CA CYS A 69 -6.72 -8.64 -3.14
C CYS A 69 -6.46 -9.13 -1.72
N SER A 70 -5.27 -8.97 -1.16
CA SER A 70 -5.01 -9.31 0.24
C SER A 70 -4.85 -8.05 1.09
N ARG A 71 -4.39 -6.96 0.47
CA ARG A 71 -4.16 -5.64 1.06
C ARG A 71 -4.59 -4.57 0.06
N ASP A 72 -4.82 -3.35 0.54
CA ASP A 72 -5.13 -2.18 -0.32
C ASP A 72 -4.10 -1.97 -1.44
N ILE A 73 -2.85 -2.40 -1.24
CA ILE A 73 -1.77 -2.33 -2.26
C ILE A 73 -1.97 -3.25 -3.46
N ASP A 74 -2.82 -4.27 -3.34
CA ASP A 74 -3.20 -5.13 -4.45
C ASP A 74 -4.27 -4.46 -5.34
N CYS A 75 -4.81 -3.34 -4.90
CA CYS A 75 -5.86 -2.56 -5.55
C CYS A 75 -5.31 -1.28 -6.19
N ALA A 76 -6.12 -0.58 -6.99
CA ALA A 76 -5.74 0.73 -7.50
C ALA A 76 -5.60 1.76 -6.37
N ALA A 77 -4.90 2.88 -6.64
CA ALA A 77 -4.65 3.92 -5.65
C ALA A 77 -5.92 4.55 -5.04
N ASP A 78 -7.07 4.46 -5.74
CA ASP A 78 -8.37 4.92 -5.26
C ASP A 78 -9.26 3.79 -4.69
N GLU A 79 -8.70 2.62 -4.42
CA GLU A 79 -9.43 1.44 -3.98
C GLU A 79 -8.84 0.84 -2.70
N LYS A 80 -9.72 0.32 -1.84
CA LYS A 80 -9.34 -0.43 -0.64
C LYS A 80 -9.69 -1.89 -0.84
N CYS A 81 -8.84 -2.77 -0.32
CA CYS A 81 -9.12 -4.20 -0.29
C CYS A 81 -10.03 -4.50 0.89
N CYS A 82 -11.31 -4.64 0.61
CA CYS A 82 -12.34 -4.80 1.62
C CYS A 82 -12.89 -6.22 1.63
N LEU A 83 -13.20 -6.72 2.84
CA LEU A 83 -13.95 -7.95 3.03
C LEU A 83 -15.41 -7.68 2.70
N SER A 84 -15.92 -8.36 1.68
CA SER A 84 -17.30 -8.26 1.25
C SER A 84 -17.80 -9.61 0.78
N ASP A 85 -18.89 -10.08 1.37
CA ASP A 85 -19.53 -11.36 1.04
C ASP A 85 -18.55 -12.55 0.98
N ASN A 86 -17.81 -12.78 2.09
CA ASN A 86 -16.81 -13.85 2.23
C ASN A 86 -15.65 -13.82 1.21
N SER A 87 -15.47 -12.70 0.49
CA SER A 87 -14.39 -12.47 -0.47
C SER A 87 -13.62 -11.19 -0.13
N GLN A 88 -12.33 -11.15 -0.44
CA GLN A 88 -11.57 -9.90 -0.43
C GLN A 88 -11.59 -9.30 -1.83
N LYS A 89 -12.11 -8.08 -1.96
CA LYS A 89 -12.25 -7.38 -3.25
C LYS A 89 -11.86 -5.92 -3.13
N CYS A 90 -11.28 -5.38 -4.21
CA CYS A 90 -10.99 -3.97 -4.34
C CYS A 90 -12.30 -3.20 -4.52
N VAL A 91 -12.54 -2.21 -3.67
CA VAL A 91 -13.71 -1.34 -3.73
C VAL A 91 -13.30 0.10 -3.49
N LYS A 92 -14.04 1.04 -4.08
CA LYS A 92 -13.88 2.45 -3.75
C LYS A 92 -14.24 2.69 -2.28
N PRO A 93 -13.39 3.39 -1.53
CA PRO A 93 -13.67 3.75 -0.14
C PRO A 93 -14.85 4.71 -0.04
N TYR A 94 -15.61 4.61 1.06
CA TYR A 94 -16.57 5.64 1.43
C TYR A 94 -15.85 6.75 2.22
N PRO A 95 -16.14 8.04 1.94
CA PRO A 95 -15.53 9.16 2.66
C PRO A 95 -15.78 9.09 4.17
#